data_AF-A0A2E6TS90-F1
#
_entry.id   AF-A0A2E6TS90-F1
#
_cell.length_a   1.000
_cell.length_b   1.000
_cell.length_c   1.000
_cell.angle_alpha   90.00
_cell.angle_beta   90.00
_cell.angle_gamma   90.00
#
_symmetry.space_group_name_H-M   'P 1'
#
loop_
_entity.id
_entity.type
_entity.pdbx_description
1 polymer ?
#
loop_
_entity_poly.entity_id
_entity_poly.type
_entity_poly.pdbx_seq_one_letter_code
_entity_poly.pdbx_strand_id
1 'polypeptide(L)'
;MKRAVKCHWILVLFSILLGALAGCNSPSPSHKNSDHSNGELPRLSFFVVYENAGDERRLVDSERYPRLGYIGAQPDLELRKIKAVEKAGSLEIDFEMGATDGAVLHQLTRQNVGRRLLLMLDGEPLMAPYMREAISGRQIRLAVSSRVQLDRVLAALLRMAQTE
;
A
#
# COMPACT_ATOMS: atom_id res chain seq x y z
N MET A 1 -0.15 11.13 -49.22
CA MET A 1 0.48 9.94 -49.82
C MET A 1 0.39 8.81 -48.81
N LYS A 2 -0.33 7.74 -49.17
CA LYS A 2 -0.58 6.53 -48.36
C LYS A 2 0.61 5.57 -48.52
N ARG A 3 1.12 4.98 -47.43
CA ARG A 3 1.69 3.61 -47.46
C ARG A 3 1.40 2.91 -46.13
N ALA A 4 0.50 1.94 -46.23
CA ALA A 4 0.24 0.91 -45.25
C ALA A 4 1.28 -0.20 -45.39
N VAL A 5 1.57 -0.92 -44.30
CA VAL A 5 2.27 -2.21 -44.37
C VAL A 5 1.46 -3.24 -43.58
N LYS A 6 1.02 -4.27 -44.30
CA LYS A 6 0.31 -5.48 -43.88
C LYS A 6 1.33 -6.63 -43.94
N CYS A 7 1.44 -7.43 -42.88
CA CYS A 7 1.93 -8.82 -42.88
C CYS A 7 1.24 -9.49 -41.67
N HIS A 8 0.15 -10.25 -41.79
CA HIS A 8 -0.07 -11.61 -42.33
C HIS A 8 0.72 -12.74 -41.64
N TRP A 9 0.00 -13.40 -40.70
CA TRP A 9 -0.13 -14.85 -40.44
C TRP A 9 1.10 -15.66 -40.03
N ILE A 10 0.99 -16.31 -38.85
CA ILE A 10 1.29 -17.73 -38.65
C ILE A 10 0.37 -18.25 -37.55
N LEU A 11 -0.21 -19.42 -37.82
CA LEU A 11 -1.19 -20.16 -37.04
C LEU A 11 -0.57 -21.55 -36.83
N VAL A 12 -0.30 -21.95 -35.59
CA VAL A 12 0.08 -23.33 -35.20
C VAL A 12 -0.49 -23.56 -33.79
N LEU A 13 -1.64 -24.24 -33.64
CA LEU A 13 -1.85 -25.70 -33.47
C LEU A 13 -1.32 -26.30 -32.15
N PHE A 14 -2.30 -26.68 -31.32
CA PHE A 14 -2.41 -27.90 -30.48
C PHE A 14 -1.30 -28.24 -29.47
N SER A 15 -1.68 -28.30 -28.19
CA SER A 15 -1.67 -29.57 -27.44
C SER A 15 -2.47 -29.47 -26.14
N ILE A 16 -3.43 -30.38 -26.01
CA ILE A 16 -4.14 -30.73 -24.79
C ILE A 16 -3.19 -31.61 -23.95
N LEU A 17 -3.02 -31.30 -22.67
CA LEU A 17 -2.68 -32.34 -21.70
C LEU A 17 -3.47 -32.14 -20.40
N LEU A 18 -4.34 -33.11 -20.14
CA LEU A 18 -5.13 -33.30 -18.95
C LEU A 18 -4.24 -33.99 -17.90
N GLY A 19 -3.95 -33.29 -16.79
CA GLY A 19 -3.22 -33.85 -15.67
C GLY A 19 -4.03 -33.68 -14.39
N ALA A 20 -4.73 -34.75 -13.99
CA ALA A 20 -5.37 -34.83 -12.69
C ALA A 20 -4.30 -35.03 -11.61
N LEU A 21 -4.16 -34.05 -10.70
CA LEU A 21 -3.46 -34.22 -9.44
C LEU A 21 -4.50 -34.19 -8.32
N ALA A 22 -4.93 -35.39 -7.93
CA ALA A 22 -5.53 -35.63 -6.63
C ALA A 22 -4.39 -35.87 -5.64
N GLY A 23 -4.32 -35.04 -4.59
CA GLY A 23 -3.44 -35.27 -3.46
C GLY A 23 -2.82 -33.97 -2.95
N CYS A 24 -3.36 -33.43 -1.86
CA CYS A 24 -2.64 -33.40 -0.59
C CYS A 24 -3.47 -32.73 0.52
N ASN A 25 -3.26 -33.26 1.71
CA ASN A 25 -3.89 -32.95 2.99
C ASN A 25 -3.75 -31.48 3.43
N SER A 26 -4.75 -31.02 4.18
CA SER A 26 -4.70 -30.00 5.24
C SER A 26 -3.40 -30.08 6.07
N PRO A 27 -2.82 -28.97 6.59
CA PRO A 27 -3.52 -28.07 7.52
C PRO A 27 -3.21 -26.55 7.38
N SER A 28 -4.21 -25.73 7.71
CA SER A 28 -4.00 -24.40 8.31
C SER A 28 -3.48 -24.64 9.74
N PRO A 29 -2.40 -24.01 10.23
CA PRO A 29 -2.32 -22.56 10.42
C PRO A 29 -0.90 -21.98 10.23
N SER A 30 -0.76 -20.70 9.90
CA SER A 30 0.51 -19.99 10.13
C SER A 30 0.26 -18.51 10.37
N HIS A 31 0.14 -18.20 11.66
CA HIS A 31 0.58 -16.96 12.28
C HIS A 31 1.86 -16.47 11.57
N LYS A 32 1.75 -15.44 10.74
CA LYS A 32 2.93 -14.73 10.25
C LYS A 32 3.49 -13.97 11.45
N ASN A 33 4.42 -14.59 12.18
CA ASN A 33 5.43 -13.83 12.89
C ASN A 33 6.15 -13.00 11.84
N SER A 34 5.72 -11.75 11.67
CA SER A 34 6.43 -10.73 10.92
C SER A 34 7.68 -10.34 11.72
N ASP A 35 8.62 -11.28 11.82
CA ASP A 35 9.98 -11.02 12.24
C ASP A 35 10.74 -10.53 11.00
N HIS A 36 10.40 -9.32 10.53
CA HIS A 36 11.16 -8.63 9.48
C HIS A 36 12.34 -7.88 10.12
N SER A 37 13.14 -8.59 10.91
CA SER A 37 14.37 -8.08 11.54
C SER A 37 15.59 -8.44 10.68
N ASN A 38 15.49 -8.30 9.36
CA ASN A 38 16.56 -8.63 8.42
C ASN A 38 17.05 -7.39 7.68
N GLY A 39 17.49 -6.36 8.40
CA GLY A 39 18.17 -5.16 7.86
C GLY A 39 17.40 -4.28 6.88
N GLU A 40 16.24 -4.72 6.36
CA GLU A 40 15.46 -3.97 5.38
C GLU A 40 14.82 -2.74 6.05
N LEU A 41 14.88 -1.61 5.35
CA LEU A 41 14.27 -0.38 5.82
C LEU A 41 12.74 -0.48 5.71
N PRO A 42 11.99 0.03 6.71
CA PRO A 42 10.54 0.04 6.65
C PRO A 42 10.02 0.80 5.42
N ARG A 43 8.88 0.38 4.90
CA ARG A 43 8.19 1.02 3.78
C ARG A 43 6.83 1.54 4.20
N LEU A 44 6.55 2.79 3.88
CA LEU A 44 5.23 3.40 4.06
C LEU A 44 4.55 3.51 2.69
N SER A 45 3.46 2.78 2.52
CA SER A 45 2.73 2.68 1.26
C SER A 45 1.34 3.32 1.37
N PHE A 46 0.94 4.01 0.32
CA PHE A 46 -0.35 4.68 0.19
C PHE A 46 -1.13 4.02 -0.93
N PHE A 47 -2.36 3.62 -0.64
CA PHE A 47 -3.28 3.03 -1.61
C PHE A 47 -4.60 3.78 -1.62
N VAL A 48 -5.11 4.10 -2.81
CA VAL A 48 -6.49 4.53 -2.99
C VAL A 48 -7.38 3.30 -2.90
N VAL A 49 -8.41 3.39 -2.06
CA VAL A 49 -9.40 2.33 -1.92
C VAL A 49 -10.55 2.58 -2.89
N TYR A 50 -10.91 1.54 -3.63
CA TYR A 50 -11.98 1.48 -4.61
C TYR A 50 -13.12 0.59 -4.11
N GLU A 51 -14.35 0.88 -4.53
CA GLU A 51 -15.52 0.06 -4.17
C GLU A 51 -15.64 -1.21 -5.02
N ASN A 52 -15.05 -1.20 -6.21
CA ASN A 52 -15.17 -2.29 -7.20
C ASN A 52 -13.81 -2.94 -7.49
N ALA A 53 -13.83 -4.26 -7.69
CA ALA A 53 -12.64 -5.07 -7.97
C ALA A 53 -11.85 -4.57 -9.19
N GLY A 54 -12.49 -4.30 -10.33
CA GLY A 54 -11.73 -4.07 -11.58
C GLY A 54 -10.76 -5.21 -11.90
N ASP A 55 -9.92 -5.03 -12.91
CA ASP A 55 -9.16 -6.16 -13.48
C ASP A 55 -7.89 -6.54 -12.69
N GLU A 56 -7.33 -5.62 -11.90
CA GLU A 56 -6.03 -5.81 -11.21
C GLU A 56 -6.04 -5.34 -9.74
N ARG A 57 -7.19 -5.30 -9.08
CA ARG A 57 -7.27 -4.92 -7.67
C ARG A 57 -7.52 -6.11 -6.78
N ARG A 58 -6.98 -6.05 -5.57
CA ARG A 58 -7.19 -7.03 -4.51
C ARG A 58 -8.11 -6.47 -3.44
N LEU A 59 -8.99 -7.31 -2.90
CA LEU A 59 -9.81 -6.96 -1.74
C LEU A 59 -8.91 -6.79 -0.51
N VAL A 60 -9.12 -5.71 0.23
CA VAL A 60 -8.58 -5.52 1.57
C VAL A 60 -9.65 -5.92 2.56
N ASP A 61 -9.43 -7.08 3.17
CA ASP A 61 -10.27 -7.62 4.23
C ASP A 61 -9.37 -8.04 5.38
N SER A 62 -9.42 -7.31 6.49
CA SER A 62 -8.63 -7.59 7.69
C SER A 62 -9.47 -7.38 8.93
N GLU A 63 -9.05 -7.94 10.06
CA GLU A 63 -9.74 -7.77 11.34
C GLU A 63 -9.97 -6.29 11.68
N ARG A 64 -8.97 -5.44 11.41
CA ARG A 64 -9.05 -4.01 11.67
C ARG A 64 -9.87 -3.23 10.64
N TYR A 65 -9.91 -3.71 9.40
CA TYR A 65 -10.60 -3.07 8.29
C TYR A 65 -11.40 -4.11 7.50
N PRO A 66 -12.51 -4.62 8.08
CA PRO A 66 -13.30 -5.65 7.43
C PRO A 66 -13.94 -5.09 6.16
N ARG A 67 -13.73 -5.78 5.04
CA ARG A 67 -14.26 -5.41 3.72
C ARG A 67 -14.04 -3.94 3.36
N LEU A 68 -12.84 -3.42 3.59
CA LEU A 68 -12.52 -2.00 3.40
C LEU A 68 -12.81 -1.51 1.97
N GLY A 69 -12.57 -2.38 1.00
CA GLY A 69 -12.68 -2.14 -0.43
C GLY A 69 -11.52 -2.80 -1.18
N TYR A 70 -11.28 -2.39 -2.41
CA TYR A 70 -10.24 -2.92 -3.28
C TYR A 70 -9.09 -1.93 -3.44
N ILE A 71 -7.85 -2.42 -3.51
CA ILE A 71 -6.65 -1.60 -3.77
C ILE A 71 -5.88 -2.17 -4.96
N GLY A 72 -5.13 -1.32 -5.66
CA GLY A 72 -4.26 -1.77 -6.75
C GLY A 72 -3.21 -2.79 -6.31
N ALA A 73 -2.65 -3.53 -7.27
CA ALA A 73 -1.54 -4.45 -7.03
C ALA A 73 -0.28 -3.74 -6.53
N GLN A 74 -0.09 -2.47 -6.91
CA GLN A 74 1.02 -1.60 -6.50
C GLN A 74 0.50 -0.39 -5.71
N PRO A 75 1.31 0.18 -4.81
CA PRO A 75 0.95 1.41 -4.11
C PRO A 75 0.88 2.60 -5.06
N ASP A 76 -0.09 3.48 -4.83
CA ASP A 76 -0.22 4.74 -5.58
C ASP A 76 0.89 5.74 -5.20
N LEU A 77 1.45 5.61 -3.99
CA LEU A 77 2.67 6.28 -3.53
C LEU A 77 3.40 5.38 -2.52
N GLU A 78 4.72 5.28 -2.63
CA GLU A 78 5.57 4.56 -1.68
C GLU A 78 6.67 5.48 -1.17
N LEU A 79 6.82 5.56 0.14
CA LEU A 79 7.90 6.28 0.81
C LEU A 79 8.88 5.28 1.42
N ARG A 80 10.16 5.52 1.13
CA ARG A 80 11.30 4.79 1.71
C ARG A 80 12.12 5.66 2.67
N LYS A 81 11.96 6.97 2.54
CA LYS A 81 12.60 7.97 3.38
C LYS A 81 11.55 8.98 3.81
N ILE A 82 11.66 9.42 5.04
CA ILE A 82 10.89 10.55 5.56
C ILE A 82 11.87 11.56 6.15
N LYS A 83 11.48 12.83 6.18
CA LYS A 83 12.35 13.92 6.57
C LYS A 83 12.42 14.10 8.08
N ALA A 84 11.28 13.98 8.75
CA ALA A 84 11.18 14.15 10.20
C ALA A 84 10.03 13.32 10.77
N VAL A 85 10.14 12.95 12.05
CA VAL A 85 9.10 12.25 12.81
C VAL A 85 9.07 12.81 14.21
N GLU A 86 7.88 13.09 14.71
CA GLU A 86 7.68 13.56 16.07
C GLU A 86 6.44 12.93 16.70
N LYS A 87 6.46 12.78 18.02
CA LYS A 87 5.28 12.40 18.78
C LYS A 87 4.45 13.65 19.04
N ALA A 88 3.26 13.72 18.44
CA ALA A 88 2.38 14.89 18.53
C ALA A 88 1.40 14.83 19.71
N GLY A 89 1.19 13.64 20.29
CA GLY A 89 0.24 13.44 21.39
C GLY A 89 0.42 12.10 22.10
N SER A 90 -0.58 11.71 22.90
CA SER A 90 -0.53 10.46 23.66
C SER A 90 -0.57 9.23 22.75
N LEU A 91 -1.30 9.32 21.62
CA LEU A 91 -1.48 8.28 20.59
C LEU A 91 -1.39 8.86 19.17
N GLU A 92 -0.64 9.96 19.00
CA GLU A 92 -0.50 10.67 17.72
C GLU A 92 0.97 10.82 17.33
N ILE A 93 1.26 10.62 16.05
CA ILE A 93 2.58 10.76 15.44
C ILE A 93 2.43 11.71 14.24
N ASP A 94 3.27 12.74 14.19
CA ASP A 94 3.42 13.56 13.00
C ASP A 94 4.69 13.13 12.27
N PHE A 95 4.64 13.06 10.94
CA PHE A 95 5.84 12.89 10.13
C PHE A 95 5.84 13.83 8.94
N GLU A 96 7.03 14.29 8.57
CA GLU A 96 7.27 15.14 7.42
C GLU A 96 7.91 14.32 6.28
N MET A 97 7.41 14.47 5.06
CA MET A 97 7.98 13.90 3.84
C MET A 97 8.82 14.90 3.05
N GLY A 98 9.56 14.41 2.05
CA GLY A 98 10.30 15.25 1.12
C GLY A 98 9.38 16.15 0.29
N ALA A 99 9.93 17.21 -0.31
CA ALA A 99 9.14 18.13 -1.14
C ALA A 99 8.54 17.44 -2.37
N THR A 100 9.32 16.56 -3.02
CA THR A 100 8.87 15.76 -4.17
C THR A 100 7.70 14.86 -3.78
N ASP A 101 7.85 14.09 -2.71
CA ASP A 101 6.82 13.17 -2.24
C ASP A 101 5.56 13.89 -1.78
N GLY A 102 5.71 15.04 -1.11
CA GLY A 102 4.58 15.90 -0.73
C GLY A 102 3.79 16.40 -1.93
N ALA A 103 4.47 16.76 -3.02
CA ALA A 103 3.81 17.16 -4.27
C ALA A 103 3.06 15.99 -4.93
N VAL A 104 3.65 14.77 -4.91
CA VAL A 104 2.98 13.57 -5.42
C VAL A 104 1.75 13.22 -4.57
N LEU A 105 1.87 13.27 -3.24
CA LEU A 105 0.74 13.05 -2.34
C LEU A 105 -0.38 14.09 -2.57
N HIS A 106 -0.02 15.36 -2.73
CA HIS A 106 -0.99 16.42 -3.03
C HIS A 106 -1.76 16.10 -4.32
N GLN A 107 -1.05 15.73 -5.38
CA GLN A 107 -1.68 15.37 -6.65
C GLN A 107 -2.57 14.12 -6.52
N LEU A 108 -2.07 13.08 -5.84
CA LEU A 108 -2.80 11.84 -5.59
C LEU A 108 -4.11 12.09 -4.85
N THR A 109 -4.05 12.85 -3.76
CA THR A 109 -5.23 13.14 -2.92
C THR A 109 -6.22 14.05 -3.65
N ARG A 110 -5.74 15.04 -4.41
CA ARG A 110 -6.58 15.90 -5.25
C ARG A 110 -7.41 15.11 -6.27
N GLN A 111 -6.82 14.09 -6.89
CA GLN A 111 -7.49 13.26 -7.90
C GLN A 111 -8.49 12.26 -7.30
N ASN A 112 -8.46 12.04 -5.98
CA ASN A 112 -9.20 10.99 -5.31
C ASN A 112 -10.03 11.49 -4.11
N VAL A 113 -10.39 12.77 -4.09
CA VAL A 113 -11.33 13.31 -3.10
C VAL A 113 -12.64 12.50 -3.10
N GLY A 114 -13.16 12.22 -1.91
CA GLY A 114 -14.32 11.37 -1.68
C GLY A 114 -14.00 9.88 -1.50
N ARG A 115 -12.76 9.46 -1.77
CA ARG A 115 -12.31 8.06 -1.56
C ARG A 115 -11.54 7.90 -0.26
N ARG A 116 -11.29 6.65 0.15
CA ARG A 116 -10.40 6.35 1.28
C ARG A 116 -8.95 6.22 0.80
N LEU A 117 -8.02 6.72 1.61
CA LEU A 117 -6.58 6.55 1.44
C LEU A 117 -6.08 5.59 2.49
N LEU A 118 -5.75 4.36 2.10
CA LEU A 118 -5.18 3.35 2.99
C LEU A 118 -3.67 3.56 3.11
N LEU A 119 -3.20 3.81 4.33
CA LEU A 119 -1.79 3.77 4.69
C LEU A 119 -1.45 2.37 5.20
N MET A 120 -0.39 1.79 4.64
CA MET A 120 0.21 0.54 5.11
C MET A 120 1.66 0.78 5.50
N LEU A 121 2.10 0.13 6.57
CA LEU A 121 3.49 0.08 6.98
C LEU A 121 3.94 -1.37 6.92
N ASP A 122 4.94 -1.67 6.08
CA ASP A 122 5.42 -3.03 5.82
C ASP A 122 4.31 -4.02 5.45
N GLY A 123 3.32 -3.54 4.68
CA GLY A 123 2.16 -4.31 4.24
C GLY A 123 1.04 -4.44 5.27
N GLU A 124 1.22 -3.95 6.49
CA GLU A 124 0.20 -3.95 7.54
C GLU A 124 -0.65 -2.67 7.52
N PRO A 125 -1.99 -2.76 7.44
CA PRO A 125 -2.89 -1.60 7.49
C PRO A 125 -2.73 -0.74 8.76
N LEU A 126 -2.36 0.53 8.59
CA LEU A 126 -2.26 1.50 9.68
C LEU A 126 -3.54 2.31 9.88
N MET A 127 -4.05 2.93 8.81
CA MET A 127 -5.26 3.74 8.82
C MET A 127 -5.83 3.90 7.40
N ALA A 128 -7.13 4.18 7.31
CA ALA A 128 -7.82 4.36 6.03
C ALA A 128 -8.79 5.57 6.04
N PRO A 129 -8.30 6.81 6.27
CA PRO A 129 -9.13 8.01 6.29
C PRO A 129 -9.80 8.27 4.93
N TYR A 130 -10.94 8.95 4.96
CA TYR A 130 -11.51 9.56 3.76
C TYR A 130 -10.75 10.83 3.38
N MET A 131 -10.38 10.96 2.12
CA MET A 131 -9.82 12.18 1.54
C MET A 131 -10.97 13.17 1.32
N ARG A 132 -11.10 14.14 2.23
CA ARG A 132 -12.12 15.19 2.14
C ARG A 132 -11.66 16.37 1.26
N GLU A 133 -10.36 16.55 1.16
CA GLU A 133 -9.70 17.59 0.38
C GLU A 133 -8.31 17.11 -0.04
N ALA A 134 -7.68 17.84 -0.94
CA ALA A 134 -6.29 17.59 -1.30
C ALA A 134 -5.39 17.91 -0.11
N ILE A 135 -4.56 16.95 0.30
CA ILE A 135 -3.59 17.19 1.37
C ILE A 135 -2.54 18.13 0.81
N SER A 136 -2.53 19.35 1.32
CA SER A 136 -1.56 20.37 0.93
C SER A 136 -0.46 20.39 2.00
N GLY A 137 0.80 20.30 1.56
CA GLY A 137 1.95 20.30 2.44
C GLY A 137 2.71 18.98 2.45
N ARG A 138 3.59 18.85 3.45
CA ARG A 138 4.51 17.72 3.57
C ARG A 138 4.33 16.94 4.87
N GLN A 139 3.30 17.23 5.65
CA GLN A 139 3.12 16.65 6.97
C GLN A 139 1.85 15.81 7.01
N ILE A 140 1.94 14.65 7.65
CA ILE A 140 0.79 13.78 7.94
C ILE A 140 0.78 13.51 9.44
N ARG A 141 -0.43 13.61 10.02
CA ARG A 141 -0.72 13.14 11.37
C ARG A 141 -1.34 11.75 11.33
N LEU A 142 -0.77 10.83 12.08
CA LEU A 142 -1.27 9.47 12.29
C LEU A 142 -1.83 9.36 13.71
N ALA A 143 -3.08 8.93 13.81
CA ALA A 143 -3.67 8.49 15.08
C ALA A 143 -3.65 6.96 15.14
N VAL A 144 -3.18 6.41 16.26
CA VAL A 144 -3.11 4.97 16.52
C VAL A 144 -4.03 4.56 17.67
N SER A 145 -4.40 3.29 17.75
CA SER A 145 -5.41 2.82 18.72
C SER A 145 -4.84 2.39 20.08
N SER A 146 -3.52 2.20 20.20
CA SER A 146 -2.88 1.76 21.44
C SER A 146 -1.44 2.25 21.54
N ARG A 147 -0.92 2.28 22.78
CA ARG A 147 0.48 2.65 23.04
C ARG A 147 1.45 1.67 22.38
N VAL A 148 1.16 0.37 22.41
CA VAL A 148 1.98 -0.66 21.75
C VAL A 148 2.07 -0.38 20.23
N GLN A 149 0.95 -0.01 19.60
CA GLN A 149 0.95 0.37 18.19
C GLN A 149 1.73 1.67 17.95
N LEU A 150 1.59 2.66 18.84
CA LEU A 150 2.36 3.91 18.76
C LEU A 150 3.85 3.63 18.74
N ASP A 151 4.35 2.87 19.71
CA ASP A 151 5.78 2.61 19.85
C ASP A 151 6.32 1.86 18.63
N ARG A 152 5.56 0.88 18.12
CA ARG A 152 5.90 0.14 16.89
C ARG A 152 5.97 1.05 15.65
N VAL A 153 4.94 1.87 15.43
CA VAL A 153 4.88 2.74 14.24
C VAL A 153 5.93 3.84 14.33
N LEU A 154 6.11 4.43 15.51
CA LEU A 154 7.12 5.47 15.75
C LEU A 154 8.53 4.94 15.49
N ALA A 155 8.87 3.75 16.00
CA ALA A 155 10.17 3.13 15.78
C ALA A 155 10.44 2.87 14.28
N ALA A 156 9.44 2.39 13.54
CA ALA A 156 9.58 2.16 12.10
C ALA A 156 9.79 3.46 11.32
N LEU A 157 9.00 4.49 11.59
CA LEU A 157 9.14 5.80 10.97
C LEU A 157 10.51 6.43 11.30
N LEU A 158 10.97 6.35 12.55
CA LEU A 158 12.30 6.86 12.93
C LEU A 158 13.43 6.21 12.13
N ARG A 159 13.35 4.90 11.83
CA ARG A 159 14.33 4.22 10.96
C ARG A 159 14.31 4.78 9.54
N MET A 160 13.13 5.11 9.00
CA MET A 160 13.00 5.74 7.68
C MET A 160 13.58 7.17 7.65
N ALA A 161 13.65 7.86 8.80
CA ALA A 161 14.20 9.21 8.90
C ALA A 161 15.74 9.26 8.96
N GLN A 162 16.38 8.17 9.38
CA GLN A 162 17.84 8.09 9.60
C GLN A 162 18.65 7.72 8.36
N THR A 163 18.00 7.51 7.21
CA THR A 163 18.69 7.12 5.98
C THR A 163 19.21 8.38 5.29
N GLU A 164 20.41 8.86 5.64
CA GLU A 164 21.05 10.02 4.98
C GLU A 164 21.46 9.73 3.54
#